data_AF-A0AA91PS80-F1
#
_entry.id   AF-A0AA91PS80-F1
#
_cell.length_a   1.000
_cell.length_b   1.000
_cell.length_c   1.000
_cell.angle_alpha   90.00
_cell.angle_beta   90.00
_cell.angle_gamma   90.00
#
_symmetry.space_group_name_H-M   'P 1'
#
loop_
_entity.id
_entity.type
_entity.pdbx_description
1 polymer ?
#
loop_
_entity_poly.entity_id
_entity_poly.type
_entity_poly.pdbx_seq_one_letter_code
_entity_poly.pdbx_strand_id
1 'polypeptide(L)'
;MSHYNHLTILERENIFLFFNQGKSIRSIASLMKRSPSTISRELKRNTKNTTYSPVLAQTIYSYRKQNCGRKLLLSNNRVWTIVRRLFVEEQWSPEEISHRLKSERTGIAISYTTIYRGIYNGLFETEPLSHRNRGLVRSLRRRGKTRHAKHHVERRGKIEKKLSLFVKDTFIELFSSIHPSRVKSITPDRGKEFSKHSEITKALNGVPFYFPDPHAPWQRGTNENTNGLLREYLPKNKEMDSVTDEAIDQYILKLNLRPRKYLHWKTPYEIFFGVTLHFI
;
A
#
# COMPACT_ATOMS: atom_id res chain seq x y z
N MET A 1 37.40 7.44 3.64
CA MET A 1 37.01 8.77 4.16
C MET A 1 36.60 8.62 5.61
N SER A 2 37.28 9.30 6.54
CA SER A 2 36.90 9.31 7.96
C SER A 2 35.49 9.89 8.12
N HIS A 3 34.60 9.15 8.79
CA HIS A 3 33.25 9.64 9.08
C HIS A 3 33.32 10.94 9.91
N TYR A 4 32.53 11.95 9.54
CA TYR A 4 32.49 13.21 10.26
C TYR A 4 31.92 13.01 11.68
N ASN A 5 32.78 13.08 12.69
CA ASN A 5 32.39 12.93 14.09
C ASN A 5 31.95 14.28 14.67
N HIS A 6 30.65 14.45 14.90
CA HIS A 6 30.09 15.61 15.59
C HIS A 6 30.65 15.77 17.01
N LEU A 7 30.75 17.01 17.50
CA LEU A 7 31.17 17.27 18.87
C LEU A 7 30.11 16.74 19.85
N THR A 8 30.54 16.08 20.93
CA THR A 8 29.68 15.68 22.05
C THR A 8 29.47 16.86 23.02
N ILE A 9 28.56 16.71 23.99
CA ILE A 9 28.40 17.71 25.05
C ILE A 9 29.69 17.88 25.87
N LEU A 10 30.34 16.78 26.25
CA LEU A 10 31.61 16.80 26.99
C LEU A 10 32.72 17.52 26.21
N GLU A 11 32.79 17.31 24.90
CA GLU A 11 33.73 18.04 24.05
C GLU A 11 33.43 19.55 24.02
N ARG A 12 32.15 19.95 24.00
CA ARG A 12 31.77 21.36 24.09
C ARG A 12 32.10 21.98 25.45
N GLU A 13 31.93 21.24 26.54
CA GLU A 13 32.33 21.67 27.88
C GLU A 13 33.85 21.88 27.97
N ASN A 14 34.64 20.95 27.42
CA ASN A 14 36.09 21.11 27.34
C ASN A 14 36.51 22.33 26.49
N ILE A 15 35.82 22.60 25.38
CA ILE A 15 36.04 23.83 24.59
C ILE A 15 35.79 25.06 25.46
N PHE A 16 34.68 25.10 26.20
CA PHE A 16 34.35 26.22 27.09
C PHE A 16 35.40 26.44 28.17
N LEU A 17 35.82 25.37 28.86
CA LEU A 17 36.85 25.44 29.91
C LEU A 17 38.17 25.98 29.36
N PHE A 18 38.69 25.40 28.27
CA PHE A 18 39.97 25.84 27.71
C PHE A 18 39.91 27.23 27.07
N PHE A 19 38.76 27.60 26.50
CA PHE A 19 38.55 28.95 25.97
C PHE A 19 38.57 30.01 27.08
N ASN A 20 37.92 29.74 28.21
CA ASN A 20 37.93 30.65 29.37
C ASN A 20 39.30 30.70 30.08
N GLN A 21 40.13 29.66 29.93
CA GLN A 21 41.53 29.68 30.35
C GLN A 21 42.45 30.47 29.40
N GLY A 22 41.92 31.08 28.33
CA GLY A 22 42.69 31.85 27.37
C GLY A 22 43.53 31.02 26.39
N LYS A 23 43.29 29.70 26.27
CA LYS A 23 44.03 28.85 25.33
C LYS A 23 43.69 29.18 23.89
N SER A 24 44.69 29.17 23.02
CA SER A 24 44.49 29.40 21.57
C SER A 24 43.70 28.25 20.92
N ILE A 25 42.99 28.54 19.83
CA ILE A 25 42.21 27.54 19.07
C ILE A 25 43.07 26.31 18.69
N ARG A 26 44.34 26.53 18.31
CA ARG A 26 45.28 25.46 17.95
C ARG A 26 45.64 24.58 19.17
N SER A 27 45.83 25.19 20.34
CA SER A 27 46.07 24.47 21.59
C SER A 27 44.86 23.63 22.01
N ILE A 28 43.65 24.21 21.98
CA ILE A 28 42.40 23.49 22.28
C ILE A 28 42.22 22.30 21.35
N ALA A 29 42.43 22.51 20.05
CA ALA A 29 42.32 21.46 19.04
C ALA A 29 43.30 20.31 19.29
N SER A 30 44.55 20.61 19.63
CA SER A 30 45.57 19.61 19.96
C SER A 30 45.19 18.81 21.21
N LEU A 31 44.74 19.47 22.28
CA LEU A 31 44.33 18.82 23.54
C LEU A 31 43.13 17.88 23.33
N MET A 32 42.19 18.29 22.48
CA MET A 32 40.98 17.51 22.17
C MET A 32 41.19 16.48 21.06
N LYS A 33 42.38 16.40 20.45
CA LYS A 33 42.64 15.60 19.24
C LYS A 33 41.63 15.88 18.11
N ARG A 34 41.26 17.15 17.92
CA ARG A 34 40.35 17.63 16.87
C ARG A 34 41.07 18.59 15.93
N SER A 35 40.48 18.86 14.77
CA SER A 35 41.03 19.86 13.85
C SER A 35 40.82 21.28 14.40
N PRO A 36 41.78 22.22 14.20
CA PRO A 36 41.59 23.62 14.56
C PRO A 36 40.35 24.26 13.90
N SER A 37 40.03 23.82 12.68
CA SER A 37 38.82 24.27 11.97
C SER A 37 37.52 23.82 12.67
N THR A 38 37.49 22.65 13.32
CA THR A 38 36.31 22.19 14.07
C THR A 38 36.03 23.14 15.24
N ILE A 39 37.06 23.45 16.04
CA ILE A 39 36.97 24.33 17.21
C ILE A 39 36.60 25.75 16.78
N SER A 40 37.29 26.30 15.77
CA SER A 40 37.00 27.63 15.23
C SER A 40 35.55 27.76 14.74
N ARG A 41 35.04 26.78 13.99
CA ARG A 41 33.65 26.80 13.50
C ARG A 41 32.64 26.65 14.63
N GLU A 42 32.93 25.85 15.66
CA GLU A 42 32.05 25.66 16.81
C GLU A 42 31.89 26.97 17.59
N LEU A 43 33.01 27.62 17.95
CA LEU A 43 33.00 28.91 18.63
C LEU A 43 32.30 29.96 17.75
N LYS A 44 32.77 30.16 16.51
CA LYS A 44 32.22 31.17 15.58
C LYS A 44 30.70 31.03 15.35
N ARG A 45 30.16 29.81 15.32
CA ARG A 45 28.71 29.59 15.12
C ARG A 45 27.88 29.87 16.37
N ASN A 46 28.45 29.74 17.56
CA ASN A 46 27.72 29.75 18.82
C ASN A 46 28.11 30.93 19.75
N THR A 47 28.91 31.88 19.28
CA THR A 47 29.33 33.07 20.07
C THR A 47 28.99 34.42 19.42
N LYS A 48 28.17 34.45 18.35
CA LYS A 48 27.95 35.68 17.58
C LYS A 48 27.38 36.85 18.41
N ASN A 49 26.47 36.56 19.34
CA ASN A 49 25.73 37.58 20.09
C ASN A 49 25.81 37.37 21.62
N THR A 50 26.54 36.35 22.09
CA THR A 50 26.58 35.94 23.50
C THR A 50 27.90 35.23 23.80
N THR A 51 28.24 35.09 25.08
CA THR A 51 29.30 34.21 25.56
C THR A 51 29.06 32.76 25.11
N TYR A 52 30.13 32.02 24.82
CA TYR A 52 30.03 30.61 24.46
C TYR A 52 29.39 29.82 25.60
N SER A 53 28.34 29.05 25.30
CA SER A 53 27.71 28.15 26.27
C SER A 53 27.58 26.74 25.66
N PRO A 54 28.19 25.71 26.28
CA PRO A 54 28.10 24.32 25.83
C PRO A 54 26.66 23.82 25.71
N VAL A 55 25.82 24.15 26.70
CA VAL A 55 24.42 23.73 26.76
C VAL A 55 23.63 24.36 25.61
N LEU A 56 23.78 25.67 25.38
CA LEU A 56 23.10 26.34 24.27
C LEU A 56 23.57 25.79 22.91
N ALA A 57 24.88 25.60 22.74
CA ALA A 57 25.45 25.05 21.51
C ALA A 57 24.95 23.62 21.23
N GLN A 58 24.82 22.78 22.26
CA GLN A 58 24.26 21.43 22.16
C GLN A 58 22.77 21.47 21.82
N THR A 59 21.98 22.32 22.47
CA THR A 59 20.54 22.45 22.21
C THR A 59 20.27 22.93 20.78
N ILE A 60 21.00 23.95 20.32
CA ILE A 60 20.92 24.44 18.94
C ILE A 60 21.32 23.35 17.94
N TYR A 61 22.39 22.60 18.22
CA TYR A 61 22.81 21.48 17.38
C TYR A 61 21.75 20.38 17.31
N SER A 62 21.16 19.97 18.44
CA SER A 62 20.08 18.99 18.49
C SER A 62 18.87 19.45 17.69
N TYR A 63 18.46 20.70 17.82
CA TYR A 63 17.37 21.29 17.03
C TYR A 63 17.67 21.29 15.53
N ARG A 64 18.87 21.71 15.11
CA ARG A 64 19.29 21.69 13.70
C ARG A 64 19.38 20.27 13.15
N LYS A 65 19.86 19.31 13.96
CA LYS A 65 19.95 17.89 13.59
C LYS A 65 18.57 17.27 13.38
N GLN A 66 17.59 17.58 14.23
CA GLN A 66 16.21 17.13 14.02
C GLN A 66 15.59 17.67 12.73
N ASN A 67 16.02 18.86 12.30
CA ASN A 67 15.55 19.50 11.07
C ASN A 67 16.42 19.23 9.83
N CYS A 68 17.52 18.49 9.98
CA CYS A 68 18.40 18.18 8.86
C CYS A 68 17.86 16.99 8.06
N GLY A 69 18.21 16.94 6.77
CA GLY A 69 17.82 15.86 5.87
C GLY A 69 16.38 15.96 5.38
N ARG A 70 16.04 15.08 4.43
CA ARG A 70 14.69 15.00 3.86
C ARG A 70 13.75 14.35 4.87
N LYS A 71 12.73 15.09 5.34
CA LYS A 71 11.66 14.53 6.17
C LYS A 71 10.90 13.45 5.40
N LEU A 72 10.58 12.35 6.07
CA LEU A 72 9.80 11.27 5.46
C LEU A 72 8.38 11.77 5.18
N LEU A 73 7.87 11.54 3.97
CA LEU A 73 6.54 12.01 3.59
C LEU A 73 5.43 11.37 4.46
N LEU A 74 5.64 10.13 4.88
CA LEU A 74 4.75 9.41 5.80
C LEU A 74 4.81 9.91 7.26
N SER A 75 5.73 10.83 7.60
CA SER A 75 5.68 11.53 8.89
C SER A 75 4.58 12.60 8.93
N ASN A 76 4.01 12.97 7.77
CA ASN A 76 2.84 13.83 7.72
C ASN A 76 1.58 13.02 8.07
N ASN A 77 0.89 13.40 9.14
CA ASN A 77 -0.30 12.71 9.63
C ASN A 77 -1.39 12.58 8.57
N ARG A 78 -1.63 13.61 7.75
CA ARG A 78 -2.64 13.57 6.68
C ARG A 78 -2.30 12.50 5.64
N VAL A 79 -1.05 12.48 5.17
CA VAL A 79 -0.59 11.50 4.18
C VAL A 79 -0.65 10.09 4.76
N TRP A 80 -0.23 9.94 6.02
CA TRP A 80 -0.26 8.66 6.72
C TRP A 80 -1.68 8.11 6.84
N THR A 81 -2.65 8.91 7.29
CA THR A 81 -4.04 8.49 7.48
C THR A 81 -4.67 8.05 6.16
N ILE A 82 -4.48 8.82 5.09
CA ILE A 82 -5.01 8.47 3.76
C ILE A 82 -4.40 7.15 3.26
N VAL A 83 -3.07 7.00 3.33
CA VAL A 83 -2.39 5.79 2.86
C VAL A 83 -2.81 4.59 3.69
N ARG A 84 -2.94 4.73 5.02
CA ARG A 84 -3.40 3.65 5.90
C ARG A 84 -4.82 3.23 5.58
N ARG A 85 -5.76 4.17 5.48
CA ARG A 85 -7.16 3.88 5.13
C ARG A 85 -7.25 3.13 3.80
N LEU A 86 -6.62 3.66 2.75
CA LEU A 86 -6.64 3.03 1.43
C LEU A 86 -5.97 1.64 1.43
N PHE A 87 -4.92 1.43 2.21
CA PHE A 87 -4.22 0.15 2.28
C PHE A 87 -4.96 -0.89 3.12
N VAL A 88 -5.44 -0.51 4.30
CA VAL A 88 -5.99 -1.44 5.30
C VAL A 88 -7.48 -1.67 5.08
N GLU A 89 -8.25 -0.59 4.92
CA GLU A 89 -9.71 -0.65 4.85
C GLU A 89 -10.18 -0.92 3.42
N GLU A 90 -9.56 -0.24 2.44
CA GLU A 90 -9.91 -0.41 1.02
C GLU A 90 -9.11 -1.51 0.32
N GLN A 91 -8.07 -2.06 0.98
CA GLN A 91 -7.19 -3.12 0.44
C GLN A 91 -6.48 -2.74 -0.87
N TRP A 92 -6.24 -1.46 -1.12
CA TRP A 92 -5.49 -1.02 -2.29
C TRP A 92 -4.01 -1.34 -2.13
N SER A 93 -3.36 -1.77 -3.21
CA SER A 93 -1.93 -2.02 -3.25
C SER A 93 -1.13 -0.71 -3.22
N PRO A 94 0.15 -0.73 -2.79
CA PRO A 94 1.01 0.45 -2.82
C PRO A 94 1.10 1.13 -4.19
N GLU A 95 1.09 0.37 -5.28
CA GLU A 95 1.07 0.91 -6.65
C GLU A 95 -0.24 1.64 -6.93
N GLU A 96 -1.39 1.02 -6.63
CA GLU A 96 -2.73 1.61 -6.79
C GLU A 96 -2.85 2.93 -6.02
N ILE A 97 -2.42 2.96 -4.76
CA ILE A 97 -2.44 4.17 -3.91
C ILE A 97 -1.54 5.27 -4.49
N SER A 98 -0.29 4.94 -4.79
CA SER A 98 0.71 5.91 -5.30
C SER A 98 0.24 6.59 -6.58
N HIS A 99 -0.26 5.79 -7.53
CA HIS A 99 -0.70 6.32 -8.81
C HIS A 99 -2.03 7.07 -8.71
N ARG A 100 -2.96 6.62 -7.86
CA ARG A 100 -4.24 7.30 -7.67
C ARG A 100 -4.09 8.67 -7.00
N LEU A 101 -3.27 8.76 -5.95
CA LEU A 101 -2.94 10.04 -5.29
C LEU A 101 -2.36 11.04 -6.30
N LYS A 102 -1.53 10.56 -7.23
CA LYS A 102 -0.92 11.38 -8.29
C LYS A 102 -1.95 11.84 -9.32
N SER A 103 -2.89 10.99 -9.74
CA SER A 103 -3.88 11.33 -10.77
C SER A 103 -4.91 12.36 -10.28
N GLU A 104 -5.30 12.28 -9.00
CA GLU A 104 -6.31 13.19 -8.42
C GLU A 104 -5.76 14.60 -8.09
N ARG A 105 -4.47 14.87 -8.36
CA ARG A 105 -3.83 16.19 -8.15
C ARG A 105 -4.06 16.78 -6.74
N THR A 106 -4.15 15.91 -5.73
CA THR A 106 -4.43 16.27 -4.32
C THR A 106 -3.33 17.07 -3.63
N GLY A 107 -2.24 17.39 -4.33
CA GLY A 107 -1.01 17.92 -3.76
C GLY A 107 -0.15 16.86 -3.05
N ILE A 108 -0.61 15.62 -2.95
CA ILE A 108 0.12 14.51 -2.32
C ILE A 108 0.73 13.62 -3.39
N ALA A 109 2.07 13.58 -3.45
CA ALA A 109 2.81 12.69 -4.33
C ALA A 109 3.74 11.78 -3.52
N ILE A 110 3.32 10.54 -3.30
CA ILE A 110 4.10 9.50 -2.62
C ILE A 110 4.43 8.37 -3.59
N SER A 111 5.67 7.88 -3.57
CA SER A 111 6.06 6.72 -4.37
C SER A 111 5.60 5.42 -3.70
N TYR A 112 5.20 4.43 -4.49
CA TYR A 112 4.87 3.10 -3.95
C TYR A 112 6.05 2.48 -3.18
N THR A 113 7.31 2.78 -3.53
CA THR A 113 8.48 2.31 -2.78
C THR A 113 8.53 2.88 -1.37
N THR A 114 8.10 4.13 -1.16
CA THR A 114 7.98 4.75 0.15
C THR A 114 6.89 4.08 0.97
N ILE A 115 5.75 3.76 0.35
CA ILE A 115 4.67 3.01 1.00
C ILE A 115 5.15 1.61 1.40
N TYR A 116 5.84 0.89 0.50
CA TYR A 116 6.43 -0.41 0.81
C TYR A 116 7.39 -0.34 2.01
N ARG A 117 8.33 0.63 2.01
CA ARG A 117 9.24 0.84 3.15
C ARG A 117 8.48 1.10 4.44
N GLY A 118 7.39 1.88 4.38
CA GLY A 118 6.53 2.11 5.54
C GLY A 118 5.86 0.85 6.07
N ILE A 119 5.33 0.01 5.17
CA ILE A 119 4.73 -1.29 5.53
C ILE A 119 5.77 -2.21 6.18
N TYR A 120 6.95 -2.37 5.57
CA TYR A 120 8.00 -3.24 6.11
C TYR A 120 8.57 -2.76 7.44
N ASN A 121 8.57 -1.44 7.68
CA ASN A 121 8.97 -0.85 8.95
C ASN A 121 7.85 -0.83 10.01
N GLY A 122 6.67 -1.38 9.71
CA GLY A 122 5.55 -1.42 10.64
C GLY A 122 4.86 -0.06 10.88
N LEU A 123 5.04 0.94 10.01
CA LEU A 123 4.52 2.30 10.23
C LEU A 123 2.99 2.37 10.30
N PHE A 124 2.28 1.38 9.78
CA PHE A 124 0.80 1.36 9.70
C PHE A 124 0.15 0.45 10.75
N GLU A 125 0.97 -0.25 11.56
CA GLU A 125 0.49 -1.13 12.62
C GLU A 125 -0.11 -0.31 13.75
N THR A 126 -1.21 -0.80 14.33
CA THR A 126 -1.80 -0.21 15.55
C THR A 126 -1.16 -0.77 16.81
N GLU A 127 -0.58 -1.97 16.72
CA GLU A 127 0.01 -2.71 17.85
C GLU A 127 1.44 -3.14 17.53
N PRO A 128 2.33 -3.25 18.54
CA PRO A 128 3.69 -3.74 18.34
C PRO A 128 3.68 -5.18 17.79
N LEU A 129 4.41 -5.40 16.70
CA LEU A 129 4.52 -6.73 16.11
C LEU A 129 5.34 -7.67 17.01
N SER A 130 4.73 -8.78 17.44
CA SER A 130 5.46 -9.93 17.99
C SER A 130 6.39 -10.52 16.92
N HIS A 131 7.52 -11.12 17.31
CA HIS A 131 8.54 -11.68 16.42
C HIS A 131 8.00 -12.69 15.38
N ARG A 132 6.84 -13.32 15.65
CA ARG A 132 6.14 -14.24 14.74
C ARG A 132 4.99 -13.61 13.95
N ASN A 133 4.58 -12.39 14.30
CA ASN A 133 3.53 -11.65 13.62
C ASN A 133 4.14 -10.77 12.52
N ARG A 134 3.85 -11.10 11.27
CA ARG A 134 4.27 -10.29 10.12
C ARG A 134 3.33 -9.12 9.84
N GLY A 135 2.27 -8.96 10.63
CA GLY A 135 1.37 -7.82 10.56
C GLY A 135 0.75 -7.59 9.18
N LEU A 136 0.61 -6.32 8.84
CA LEU A 136 0.12 -5.77 7.58
C LEU A 136 0.95 -6.17 6.35
N VAL A 137 2.18 -6.66 6.52
CA VAL A 137 2.96 -7.24 5.42
C VAL A 137 2.22 -8.43 4.80
N ARG A 138 1.42 -9.18 5.58
CA ARG A 138 0.62 -10.32 5.08
C ARG A 138 -0.52 -9.90 4.15
N SER A 139 -0.96 -8.64 4.25
CA SER A 139 -1.99 -8.05 3.40
C SER A 139 -1.45 -7.69 2.02
N LEU A 140 -0.13 -7.73 1.80
CA LEU A 140 0.45 -7.56 0.47
C LEU A 140 0.15 -8.77 -0.43
N ARG A 141 -0.37 -8.45 -1.63
CA ARG A 141 -0.83 -9.42 -2.63
C ARG A 141 0.28 -10.32 -3.18
N ARG A 142 1.49 -9.77 -3.37
CA ARG A 142 2.66 -10.54 -3.84
C ARG A 142 3.28 -11.33 -2.69
N ARG A 143 2.64 -12.45 -2.37
CA ARG A 143 3.31 -13.54 -1.67
C ARG A 143 4.20 -14.22 -2.72
N GLY A 144 5.49 -14.35 -2.46
CA GLY A 144 6.32 -15.26 -3.26
C GLY A 144 5.61 -16.61 -3.38
N LYS A 145 5.78 -17.32 -4.51
CA LYS A 145 5.09 -18.60 -4.76
C LYS A 145 5.19 -19.50 -3.53
N THR A 146 4.07 -19.73 -2.84
CA THR A 146 4.01 -20.75 -1.80
C THR A 146 4.16 -22.09 -2.51
N ARG A 147 5.34 -22.71 -2.35
CA ARG A 147 5.57 -24.06 -2.87
C ARG A 147 4.64 -25.00 -2.10
N HIS A 148 3.73 -25.66 -2.81
CA HIS A 148 3.00 -26.78 -2.24
C HIS A 148 4.02 -27.89 -1.94
N ALA A 149 3.92 -28.53 -0.76
CA ALA A 149 4.72 -29.70 -0.46
C ALA A 149 4.42 -30.80 -1.50
N LYS A 150 5.43 -31.61 -1.85
CA LYS A 150 5.37 -32.66 -2.88
C LYS A 150 4.23 -33.67 -2.67
N HIS A 151 3.66 -33.71 -1.47
CA HIS A 151 2.57 -34.60 -1.04
C HIS A 151 1.25 -33.85 -0.74
N HIS A 152 1.05 -32.63 -1.27
CA HIS A 152 -0.23 -31.93 -1.12
C HIS A 152 -1.32 -32.67 -1.88
N VAL A 153 -2.08 -33.50 -1.17
CA VAL A 153 -3.30 -34.10 -1.69
C VAL A 153 -4.41 -33.06 -1.64
N GLU A 154 -5.01 -32.78 -2.80
CA GLU A 154 -6.13 -31.87 -2.94
C GLU A 154 -7.40 -32.50 -2.32
N ARG A 155 -7.62 -32.26 -1.03
CA ARG A 155 -8.78 -32.78 -0.27
C ARG A 155 -10.06 -31.97 -0.43
N ARG A 156 -10.20 -31.22 -1.53
CA ARG A 156 -11.38 -30.39 -1.76
C ARG A 156 -12.55 -31.30 -2.12
N GLY A 157 -13.55 -31.38 -1.24
CA GLY A 157 -14.82 -32.02 -1.55
C GLY A 157 -15.41 -31.39 -2.82
N LYS A 158 -15.87 -32.23 -3.75
CA LYS A 158 -16.72 -31.77 -4.85
C LYS A 158 -17.99 -31.20 -4.22
N ILE A 159 -18.18 -29.89 -4.34
CA ILE A 159 -19.41 -29.24 -3.90
C ILE A 159 -20.55 -29.80 -4.75
N GLU A 160 -21.58 -30.27 -4.07
CA GLU A 160 -22.76 -30.86 -4.66
C GLU A 160 -23.64 -29.77 -5.30
N LYS A 161 -23.86 -29.92 -6.60
CA LYS A 161 -24.92 -29.32 -7.43
C LYS A 161 -25.14 -27.80 -7.29
N LYS A 162 -24.36 -27.00 -8.03
CA LYS A 162 -24.86 -25.74 -8.59
C LYS A 162 -26.06 -26.06 -9.50
N LEU A 163 -27.28 -25.83 -9.02
CA LEU A 163 -28.48 -25.95 -9.84
C LEU A 163 -28.40 -24.88 -10.95
N SER A 164 -28.29 -25.31 -12.21
CA SER A 164 -28.22 -24.40 -13.37
C SER A 164 -29.43 -23.47 -13.49
N LEU A 165 -30.53 -23.79 -12.81
CA LEU A 165 -31.73 -22.97 -12.74
C LEU A 165 -31.49 -21.68 -11.93
N PHE A 166 -30.98 -21.77 -10.70
CA PHE A 166 -30.70 -20.59 -9.88
C PHE A 166 -29.66 -19.67 -10.52
N VAL A 167 -28.64 -20.25 -11.16
CA VAL A 167 -27.61 -19.48 -11.88
C VAL A 167 -28.21 -18.75 -13.08
N LYS A 168 -29.18 -19.36 -13.78
CA LYS A 168 -29.87 -18.71 -14.89
C LYS A 168 -30.67 -17.49 -14.40
N ASP A 169 -31.49 -17.66 -13.37
CA ASP A 169 -32.41 -16.62 -12.91
C ASP A 169 -31.62 -15.42 -12.33
N THR A 170 -30.59 -15.69 -11.53
CA THR A 170 -29.67 -14.65 -11.02
C THR A 170 -28.91 -13.94 -12.13
N PHE A 171 -28.48 -14.65 -13.18
CA PHE A 171 -27.87 -14.00 -14.35
C PHE A 171 -28.83 -13.03 -15.04
N ILE A 172 -30.06 -13.46 -15.28
CA ILE A 172 -31.06 -12.61 -15.94
C ILE A 172 -31.32 -11.37 -15.09
N GLU A 173 -31.52 -11.52 -13.79
CA GLU A 173 -31.76 -10.40 -12.87
C GLU A 173 -30.58 -9.40 -12.89
N LEU A 174 -29.35 -9.89 -12.67
CA LEU A 174 -28.16 -9.04 -12.63
C LEU A 174 -27.93 -8.29 -13.93
N PHE A 175 -28.03 -8.95 -15.09
CA PHE A 175 -27.77 -8.31 -16.37
C PHE A 175 -28.95 -7.47 -16.88
N SER A 176 -30.19 -7.75 -16.46
CA SER A 176 -31.35 -6.91 -16.80
C SER A 176 -31.29 -5.54 -16.12
N SER A 177 -30.62 -5.44 -14.97
CA SER A 177 -30.34 -4.15 -14.31
C SER A 177 -29.36 -3.26 -15.10
N ILE A 178 -28.64 -3.83 -16.06
CA ILE A 178 -27.67 -3.12 -16.89
C ILE A 178 -28.31 -2.75 -18.23
N HIS A 179 -28.08 -1.52 -18.68
CA HIS A 179 -28.59 -1.09 -19.98
C HIS A 179 -28.14 -2.05 -21.11
N PRO A 180 -29.05 -2.59 -21.94
CA PRO A 180 -28.74 -3.64 -22.93
C PRO A 180 -27.62 -3.28 -23.89
N SER A 181 -27.43 -1.99 -24.21
CA SER A 181 -26.35 -1.56 -25.09
C SER A 181 -24.94 -1.79 -24.52
N ARG A 182 -24.79 -2.02 -23.21
CA ARG A 182 -23.50 -2.20 -22.53
C ARG A 182 -23.05 -3.65 -22.45
N VAL A 183 -23.97 -4.61 -22.57
CA VAL A 183 -23.65 -6.03 -22.56
C VAL A 183 -23.61 -6.51 -24.00
N LYS A 184 -22.41 -6.79 -24.51
CA LYS A 184 -22.21 -7.21 -25.92
C LYS A 184 -22.05 -8.71 -26.09
N SER A 185 -21.50 -9.38 -25.09
CA SER A 185 -21.26 -10.83 -25.09
C SER A 185 -20.95 -11.29 -23.67
N ILE A 186 -21.15 -12.57 -23.39
CA ILE A 186 -20.82 -13.20 -22.10
C ILE A 186 -19.84 -14.36 -22.34
N THR A 187 -18.79 -14.43 -21.53
CA THR A 187 -17.75 -15.47 -21.67
C THR A 187 -17.53 -16.21 -20.35
N PRO A 188 -18.40 -17.18 -19.99
CA PRO A 188 -18.25 -17.94 -18.77
C PRO A 188 -17.20 -19.05 -18.92
N ASP A 189 -16.93 -19.78 -17.83
CA ASP A 189 -16.21 -21.05 -17.93
C ASP A 189 -17.13 -22.18 -18.43
N ARG A 190 -16.57 -23.37 -18.67
CA ARG A 190 -17.34 -24.55 -19.10
C ARG A 190 -18.05 -25.27 -17.95
N GLY A 191 -18.37 -24.56 -16.87
CA GLY A 191 -19.11 -25.10 -15.75
C GLY A 191 -20.50 -25.61 -16.17
N LYS A 192 -20.96 -26.69 -15.54
CA LYS A 192 -22.29 -27.27 -15.82
C LYS A 192 -23.42 -26.30 -15.45
N GLU A 193 -23.16 -25.37 -14.55
CA GLU A 193 -24.06 -24.29 -14.18
C GLU A 193 -24.48 -23.41 -15.38
N PHE A 194 -23.65 -23.29 -16.42
CA PHE A 194 -23.92 -22.48 -17.61
C PHE A 194 -24.59 -23.26 -18.75
N SER A 195 -25.01 -24.51 -18.51
CA SER A 195 -25.70 -25.35 -19.51
C SER A 195 -26.97 -24.72 -20.10
N LYS A 196 -27.64 -23.81 -19.37
CA LYS A 196 -28.84 -23.09 -19.82
C LYS A 196 -28.55 -21.74 -20.51
N HIS A 197 -27.34 -21.53 -21.03
CA HIS A 197 -26.93 -20.25 -21.65
C HIS A 197 -27.83 -19.80 -22.81
N SER A 198 -28.48 -20.72 -23.53
CA SER A 198 -29.41 -20.40 -24.61
C SER A 198 -30.67 -19.68 -24.12
N GLU A 199 -31.19 -20.05 -22.94
CA GLU A 199 -32.30 -19.34 -22.28
C GLU A 199 -31.88 -17.93 -21.87
N ILE A 200 -30.68 -17.77 -21.32
CA ILE A 200 -30.12 -16.46 -20.92
C ILE A 200 -29.94 -15.56 -22.14
N THR A 201 -29.43 -16.11 -23.25
CA THR A 201 -29.27 -15.38 -24.52
C THR A 201 -30.60 -14.82 -25.01
N LYS A 202 -31.68 -15.62 -24.94
CA LYS A 202 -33.03 -15.18 -25.32
C LYS A 202 -33.55 -14.06 -24.40
N ALA A 203 -33.36 -14.22 -23.08
CA ALA A 203 -33.81 -13.23 -22.09
C ALA A 203 -33.04 -11.90 -22.18
N LEU A 204 -31.77 -11.92 -22.59
CA LEU A 204 -30.92 -10.73 -22.71
C LEU A 204 -30.85 -10.20 -24.15
N ASN A 205 -31.96 -10.23 -24.90
CA ASN A 205 -32.07 -9.66 -26.25
C ASN A 205 -31.01 -10.17 -27.25
N GLY A 206 -30.65 -11.45 -27.18
CA GLY A 206 -29.74 -12.09 -28.14
C GLY A 206 -28.25 -11.93 -27.84
N VAL A 207 -27.87 -11.53 -26.62
CA VAL A 207 -26.46 -11.45 -26.22
C VAL A 207 -25.74 -12.81 -26.38
N PRO A 208 -24.70 -12.92 -27.23
CA PRO A 208 -24.02 -14.17 -27.50
C PRO A 208 -23.16 -14.65 -26.32
N PHE A 209 -23.10 -15.97 -26.16
CA PHE A 209 -22.22 -16.66 -25.23
C PHE A 209 -21.03 -17.27 -25.96
N TYR A 210 -19.82 -17.05 -25.43
CA TYR A 210 -18.58 -17.66 -25.91
C TYR A 210 -17.94 -18.49 -24.81
N PHE A 211 -17.46 -19.69 -25.13
CA PHE A 211 -16.76 -20.54 -24.16
C PHE A 211 -15.28 -20.66 -24.56
N PRO A 212 -14.35 -20.63 -23.58
CA PRO A 212 -12.94 -20.83 -23.87
C PRO A 212 -12.69 -22.25 -24.40
N ASP A 213 -11.58 -22.44 -25.09
CA ASP A 213 -11.10 -23.74 -25.55
C ASP A 213 -10.75 -24.67 -24.37
N PRO A 214 -10.81 -26.00 -24.58
CA PRO A 214 -10.35 -26.94 -23.55
C PRO A 214 -8.89 -26.64 -23.17
N HIS A 215 -8.57 -26.72 -21.88
CA HIS A 215 -7.22 -26.50 -21.35
C HIS A 215 -6.62 -25.11 -21.63
N ALA A 216 -7.43 -24.09 -21.96
CA ALA A 216 -6.98 -22.73 -22.26
C ALA A 216 -7.40 -21.67 -21.21
N PRO A 217 -6.99 -21.77 -19.93
CA PRO A 217 -7.41 -20.83 -18.89
C PRO A 217 -6.95 -19.38 -19.14
N TRP A 218 -5.90 -19.17 -19.94
CA TRP A 218 -5.40 -17.84 -20.28
C TRP A 218 -6.39 -17.00 -21.11
N GLN A 219 -7.33 -17.63 -21.83
CA GLN A 219 -8.41 -16.94 -22.55
C GLN A 219 -9.37 -16.20 -21.61
N ARG A 220 -9.28 -16.44 -20.30
CA ARG A 220 -10.07 -15.77 -19.26
C ARG A 220 -9.20 -15.15 -18.17
N GLY A 221 -8.07 -14.54 -18.55
CA GLY A 221 -7.13 -13.92 -17.60
C GLY A 221 -7.78 -12.91 -16.64
N THR A 222 -8.80 -12.18 -17.10
CA THR A 222 -9.57 -11.25 -16.26
C THR A 222 -10.30 -11.97 -15.12
N ASN A 223 -10.96 -13.10 -15.38
CA ASN A 223 -11.70 -13.83 -14.36
C ASN A 223 -10.76 -14.36 -13.28
N GLU A 224 -9.59 -14.89 -13.66
CA GLU A 224 -8.60 -15.35 -12.68
C GLU A 224 -8.04 -14.21 -11.83
N ASN A 225 -7.78 -13.05 -12.44
CA ASN A 225 -7.34 -11.87 -11.69
C ASN A 225 -8.43 -11.37 -10.73
N THR A 226 -9.69 -11.29 -11.17
CA THR A 226 -10.85 -10.88 -10.34
C THR A 226 -11.09 -11.85 -9.21
N ASN A 227 -11.05 -13.16 -9.46
CA ASN A 227 -11.11 -14.19 -8.42
C ASN A 227 -9.96 -14.05 -7.41
N GLY A 228 -8.76 -13.70 -7.88
CA GLY A 228 -7.63 -13.40 -7.02
C GLY A 228 -7.86 -12.19 -6.11
N LEU A 229 -8.59 -11.17 -6.58
CA LEU A 229 -8.94 -9.99 -5.79
C LEU A 229 -10.06 -10.28 -4.78
N LEU A 230 -11.08 -11.02 -5.18
CA LEU A 230 -12.17 -11.45 -4.29
C LEU A 230 -11.63 -12.25 -3.10
N ARG A 231 -10.56 -13.04 -3.30
CA ARG A 231 -9.89 -13.81 -2.23
C ARG A 231 -9.21 -12.96 -1.17
N GLU A 232 -9.05 -11.65 -1.38
CA GLU A 232 -8.57 -10.71 -0.34
C GLU A 232 -9.66 -10.43 0.70
N TYR A 233 -10.94 -10.57 0.33
CA TYR A 233 -12.10 -10.44 1.23
C TYR A 233 -12.66 -11.80 1.67
N LEU A 234 -12.62 -12.80 0.77
CA LEU A 234 -13.14 -14.15 0.97
C LEU A 234 -12.01 -15.19 0.91
N PRO A 235 -11.24 -15.36 2.00
CA PRO A 235 -10.18 -16.36 2.04
C PRO A 235 -10.75 -17.77 1.94
N LYS A 236 -9.99 -18.68 1.30
CA LYS A 236 -10.43 -20.05 0.94
C LYS A 236 -11.00 -20.90 2.08
N ASN A 237 -10.63 -20.61 3.31
CA ASN A 237 -11.00 -21.40 4.49
C ASN A 237 -12.21 -20.81 5.25
N LYS A 238 -12.78 -19.71 4.76
CA LYS A 238 -13.98 -19.11 5.36
C LYS A 238 -15.22 -19.76 4.76
N GLU A 239 -16.13 -20.20 5.61
CA GLU A 239 -17.43 -20.74 5.18
C GLU A 239 -18.23 -19.64 4.47
N MET A 240 -18.65 -19.91 3.23
CA MET A 240 -19.35 -18.92 2.40
C MET A 240 -20.74 -18.60 2.97
N ASP A 241 -21.39 -19.57 3.61
CA ASP A 241 -22.72 -19.43 4.21
C ASP A 241 -22.76 -18.44 5.39
N SER A 242 -21.58 -18.10 5.94
CA SER A 242 -21.44 -17.11 7.03
C SER A 242 -21.36 -15.66 6.55
N VAL A 243 -21.36 -15.43 5.23
CA VAL A 243 -21.20 -14.09 4.65
C VAL A 243 -22.57 -13.57 4.21
N THR A 244 -22.98 -12.42 4.74
CA THR A 244 -24.25 -11.79 4.38
C THR A 244 -24.20 -11.11 3.02
N ASP A 245 -25.35 -10.93 2.39
CA ASP A 245 -25.46 -10.24 1.10
C ASP A 245 -24.93 -8.80 1.17
N GLU A 246 -25.15 -8.09 2.29
CA GLU A 246 -24.61 -6.74 2.48
C GLU A 246 -23.07 -6.73 2.50
N ALA A 247 -22.46 -7.77 3.08
CA ALA A 247 -21.01 -7.90 3.07
C ALA A 247 -20.50 -8.17 1.64
N ILE A 248 -21.22 -8.98 0.85
CA ILE A 248 -20.91 -9.24 -0.55
C ILE A 248 -20.99 -7.94 -1.36
N ASP A 249 -22.05 -7.15 -1.18
CA ASP A 249 -22.23 -5.87 -1.87
C ASP A 249 -21.11 -4.88 -1.53
N GLN A 250 -20.69 -4.82 -0.27
CA GLN A 250 -19.54 -4.01 0.14
C GLN A 250 -18.24 -4.46 -0.56
N TYR A 251 -18.01 -5.77 -0.70
CA TYR A 251 -16.82 -6.27 -1.39
C TYR A 251 -16.86 -5.93 -2.89
N ILE A 252 -18.03 -6.07 -3.53
CA ILE A 252 -18.24 -5.70 -4.93
C ILE A 252 -17.98 -4.21 -5.13
N LEU A 253 -18.56 -3.36 -4.26
CA LEU A 253 -18.36 -1.91 -4.32
C LEU A 253 -16.88 -1.55 -4.18
N LYS A 254 -16.17 -2.11 -3.19
CA LYS A 254 -14.73 -1.89 -3.02
C LYS A 254 -13.93 -2.29 -4.25
N LEU A 255 -14.26 -3.43 -4.87
CA LEU A 255 -13.58 -3.88 -6.09
C LEU A 255 -13.86 -2.99 -7.31
N ASN A 256 -15.08 -2.45 -7.41
CA ASN A 256 -15.48 -1.53 -8.47
C ASN A 256 -14.91 -0.12 -8.27
N LEU A 257 -14.65 0.28 -7.02
CA LEU A 257 -14.00 1.54 -6.65
C LEU A 257 -12.46 1.43 -6.57
N ARG A 258 -11.91 0.23 -6.70
CA ARG A 258 -10.45 0.02 -6.67
C ARG A 258 -9.83 0.36 -8.03
N PRO A 259 -8.84 1.27 -8.09
CA PRO A 259 -8.21 1.68 -9.34
C PRO A 259 -7.41 0.53 -9.96
N ARG A 260 -7.36 0.46 -11.29
CA ARG A 260 -6.67 -0.61 -12.02
C ARG A 260 -5.57 -0.06 -12.91
N LYS A 261 -4.40 -0.69 -12.89
CA LYS A 261 -3.28 -0.33 -13.76
C LYS A 261 -3.64 -0.33 -15.26
N TYR A 262 -4.38 -1.34 -15.71
CA TYR A 262 -4.80 -1.46 -17.11
C TYR A 262 -5.84 -0.41 -17.53
N LEU A 263 -6.55 0.21 -16.56
CA LEU A 263 -7.49 1.32 -16.78
C LEU A 263 -6.82 2.68 -16.53
N HIS A 264 -5.49 2.76 -16.67
CA HIS A 264 -4.72 3.98 -16.37
C HIS A 264 -4.98 4.54 -14.97
N TRP A 265 -5.18 3.66 -13.99
CA TRP A 265 -5.46 3.99 -12.59
C TRP A 265 -6.83 4.62 -12.33
N LYS A 266 -7.74 4.52 -13.31
CA LYS A 266 -9.17 4.69 -13.10
C LYS A 266 -9.79 3.43 -12.49
N THR A 267 -10.94 3.58 -11.86
CA THR A 267 -11.72 2.49 -11.29
C THR A 267 -12.63 1.87 -12.37
N PRO A 268 -13.00 0.59 -12.26
CA PRO A 268 -14.01 0.00 -13.11
C PRO A 268 -15.32 0.80 -13.11
N TYR A 269 -15.70 1.36 -11.96
CA TYR A 269 -16.90 2.20 -11.83
C TYR A 269 -16.80 3.47 -12.69
N GLU A 270 -15.69 4.19 -12.64
CA GLU A 270 -15.47 5.39 -13.45
C GLU A 270 -15.57 5.10 -14.95
N ILE A 271 -14.92 4.02 -15.39
CA ILE A 271 -14.92 3.61 -16.80
C ILE A 271 -16.31 3.17 -17.24
N PHE A 272 -16.99 2.39 -16.41
CA PHE A 272 -18.31 1.86 -16.75
C PHE A 272 -19.35 2.98 -16.80
N PHE A 273 -19.44 3.84 -15.78
CA PHE A 273 -20.45 4.89 -15.72
C PHE A 273 -20.07 6.20 -16.42
N GLY A 274 -18.82 6.34 -16.87
CA GLY A 274 -18.34 7.56 -17.52
C GLY A 274 -18.22 8.74 -16.56
N VAL A 275 -18.03 8.46 -15.27
CA VAL A 275 -17.91 9.47 -14.21
C VAL A 275 -16.46 9.61 -13.75
N THR A 276 -16.14 10.74 -13.11
CA THR A 276 -14.86 10.94 -12.44
C THR A 276 -15.10 10.92 -10.93
N LEU A 277 -14.36 10.10 -10.20
CA LEU A 277 -14.45 9.99 -8.76
C LEU A 277 -13.20 10.60 -8.10
N HIS A 278 -13.38 11.11 -6.89
CA HIS A 278 -12.28 11.59 -6.03
C HIS A 278 -12.37 10.84 -4.70
N PHE A 279 -11.29 10.16 -4.32
CA PHE A 279 -11.25 9.29 -3.14
C PHE A 279 -10.53 9.93 -1.95
N ILE A 280 -9.99 11.14 -2.10
CA ILE A 280 -9.06 11.80 -1.17
C ILE A 280 -9.54 13.21 -0.81
#